data_AF-A0A0L0N1N9-F1
#
_entry.id   AF-A0A0L0N1N9-F1
#
_cell.length_a   1.000
_cell.length_b   1.000
_cell.length_c   1.000
_cell.angle_alpha   90.00
_cell.angle_beta   90.00
_cell.angle_gamma   90.00
#
_symmetry.space_group_name_H-M   'P 1'
#
loop_
_entity.id
_entity.type
_entity.pdbx_description
1 polymer ?
#
loop_
_entity_poly.entity_id
_entity_poly.type
_entity_poly.pdbx_seq_one_letter_code
_entity_poly.pdbx_strand_id
1 'polypeptide(L)'
;MAEHNIVVFGGDHCGPEVVAEGIKVLKAIEQHWPSVGKFNLQEHLLGGCSIDATGSPLTDEALAAAKSASAVLLGAIGGPKWGTGAAWDMEPYSPEEVERVARLAGFLARRRGDKKVWSLDKANVLATSRLWRRVMTETFEKEFPDLKRGHDHGQEPRGLNGVVVTSNLFGDIISDEASVIPGSISLLPSASLSGIPDGKSKCNGIYEPIHGSAPDISGQGIVNSIGTILSVAMILRYSLNLPDEAKAVEDAIKAAIDGGLRTRDIGGGAGTKEVGDEVVKQLTVILKA
;
A
#
# COMPACT_ATOMS: atom_id res chain seq x y z
N MET A 1 5.39 1.13 27.31
CA MET A 1 4.87 1.76 26.07
C MET A 1 4.94 0.72 24.97
N ALA A 2 4.05 0.77 23.98
CA ALA A 2 4.12 -0.17 22.85
C ALA A 2 5.43 0.03 22.06
N GLU A 3 5.96 -1.04 21.48
CA GLU A 3 7.11 -1.00 20.58
C GLU A 3 6.71 -1.60 19.24
N HIS A 4 6.93 -0.84 18.17
CA HIS A 4 6.57 -1.21 16.81
C HIS A 4 7.84 -1.37 15.99
N ASN A 5 8.22 -2.62 15.70
CA ASN A 5 9.39 -2.92 14.88
C ASN A 5 9.01 -2.77 13.41
N ILE A 6 9.65 -1.85 12.69
CA ILE A 6 9.39 -1.60 11.27
C ILE A 6 10.69 -1.84 10.52
N VAL A 7 10.67 -2.78 9.58
CA VAL A 7 11.78 -2.94 8.64
C VAL A 7 11.61 -1.93 7.52
N VAL A 8 12.69 -1.24 7.20
CA VAL A 8 12.73 -0.22 6.15
C VAL A 8 13.63 -0.70 5.03
N PHE A 9 13.04 -0.84 3.85
CA PHE A 9 13.74 -1.09 2.60
C PHE A 9 13.68 0.19 1.76
N GLY A 10 14.74 1.00 1.81
CA GLY A 10 14.85 2.17 0.93
C GLY A 10 14.78 1.79 -0.55
N GLY A 11 15.36 0.64 -0.90
CA GLY A 11 15.38 0.13 -2.26
C GLY A 11 16.33 0.91 -3.16
N ASP A 12 15.93 1.12 -4.40
CA ASP A 12 16.74 1.68 -5.47
C ASP A 12 16.33 3.13 -5.80
N HIS A 13 17.29 3.91 -6.30
CA HIS A 13 17.08 5.24 -6.90
C HIS A 13 16.30 6.23 -6.02
N CYS A 14 15.06 6.61 -6.37
CA CYS A 14 14.27 7.56 -5.60
C CYS A 14 13.71 6.98 -4.30
N GLY A 15 13.76 5.65 -4.11
CA GLY A 15 13.19 4.98 -2.96
C GLY A 15 13.71 5.53 -1.62
N PRO A 16 15.04 5.63 -1.40
CA PRO A 16 15.60 6.22 -0.17
C PRO A 16 15.14 7.66 0.11
N GLU A 17 14.99 8.52 -0.90
CA GLU A 17 14.59 9.92 -0.67
C GLU A 17 13.13 10.04 -0.23
N VAL A 18 12.20 9.27 -0.80
CA VAL A 18 10.78 9.31 -0.40
C VAL A 18 10.54 8.58 0.92
N VAL A 19 11.29 7.49 1.19
CA VAL A 19 11.24 6.76 2.46
C VAL A 19 11.70 7.63 3.63
N ALA A 20 12.71 8.47 3.43
CA ALA A 20 13.16 9.41 4.45
C ALA A 20 12.03 10.35 4.91
N GLU A 21 11.16 10.77 4.01
CA GLU A 21 10.01 11.63 4.30
C GLU A 21 8.89 10.86 5.04
N GLY A 22 8.67 9.58 4.69
CA GLY A 22 7.79 8.70 5.47
C GLY A 22 8.27 8.49 6.91
N ILE A 23 9.59 8.28 7.09
CA ILE A 23 10.22 8.15 8.42
C ILE A 23 10.07 9.45 9.23
N LYS A 24 10.16 10.61 8.58
CA LYS A 24 9.96 11.92 9.22
C LYS A 24 8.57 12.02 9.84
N VAL A 25 7.54 11.53 9.15
CA VAL A 25 6.16 11.48 9.66
C VAL A 25 6.03 10.54 10.86
N LEU A 26 6.61 9.33 10.81
CA LEU A 26 6.62 8.41 11.96
C LEU A 26 7.26 9.05 13.20
N LYS A 27 8.40 9.74 13.03
CA LYS A 27 9.08 10.45 14.13
C LYS A 27 8.25 11.60 14.69
N ALA A 28 7.52 12.33 13.83
CA ALA A 28 6.62 13.39 14.28
C ALA A 28 5.46 12.83 15.13
N ILE A 29 4.89 11.68 14.74
CA ILE A 29 3.85 11.00 15.52
C ILE A 29 4.40 10.53 16.86
N GLU A 30 5.56 9.87 16.88
CA GLU A 30 6.22 9.43 18.13
C GLU A 30 6.44 10.60 19.09
N GLN A 31 6.86 11.76 18.58
CA GLN A 31 7.12 12.95 19.38
C GLN A 31 5.85 13.61 19.92
N HIS A 32 4.78 13.68 19.11
CA HIS A 32 3.59 14.46 19.42
C HIS A 32 2.40 13.63 19.89
N TRP A 33 2.46 12.30 19.81
CA TRP A 33 1.41 11.40 20.25
C TRP A 33 1.95 10.25 21.13
N PRO A 34 2.36 10.52 22.40
CA PRO A 34 3.11 9.54 23.20
C PRO A 34 2.40 8.20 23.48
N SER A 35 1.07 8.13 23.37
CA SER A 35 0.32 6.89 23.53
C SER A 35 0.61 5.86 22.43
N VAL A 36 1.14 6.31 21.28
CA VAL A 36 1.51 5.45 20.15
C VAL A 36 2.65 4.49 20.50
N GLY A 37 3.49 4.85 21.47
CA GLY A 37 4.71 4.12 21.81
C GLY A 37 5.90 4.51 20.93
N LYS A 38 6.80 3.56 20.67
CA LYS A 38 8.02 3.80 19.89
C LYS A 38 8.02 3.06 18.55
N PHE A 39 8.61 3.68 17.53
CA PHE A 39 8.91 3.06 16.25
C PHE A 39 10.38 2.66 16.19
N ASN A 40 10.64 1.36 16.24
CA ASN A 40 11.99 0.79 16.11
C ASN A 40 12.25 0.50 14.62
N LEU A 41 12.92 1.43 13.94
CA LEU A 41 13.23 1.33 12.52
C LEU A 41 14.50 0.49 12.29
N GLN A 42 14.41 -0.52 11.45
CA GLN A 42 15.52 -1.41 11.08
C GLN A 42 15.75 -1.34 9.57
N GLU A 43 16.82 -0.66 9.16
CA GLU A 43 17.15 -0.50 7.74
C GLU A 43 17.87 -1.75 7.20
N HIS A 44 17.39 -2.25 6.06
CA HIS A 44 18.03 -3.35 5.33
C HIS A 44 18.06 -3.02 3.83
N LEU A 45 18.96 -3.68 3.09
CA LEU A 45 19.02 -3.57 1.63
C LEU A 45 18.02 -4.54 0.98
N LEU A 46 17.43 -4.10 -0.13
CA LEU A 46 16.54 -4.89 -0.97
C LEU A 46 16.62 -4.37 -2.41
N GLY A 47 16.61 -5.26 -3.40
CA GLY A 47 16.65 -4.87 -4.81
C GLY A 47 18.06 -4.72 -5.37
N GLY A 48 18.24 -3.81 -6.33
CA GLY A 48 19.51 -3.59 -7.02
C GLY A 48 20.64 -3.22 -6.06
N CYS A 49 20.39 -2.35 -5.09
CA CYS A 49 21.37 -1.95 -4.08
C CYS A 49 21.85 -3.13 -3.22
N SER A 50 20.98 -4.12 -2.96
CA SER A 50 21.34 -5.35 -2.26
C SER A 50 22.17 -6.27 -3.16
N ILE A 51 21.82 -6.40 -4.44
CA ILE A 51 22.61 -7.18 -5.41
C ILE A 51 24.02 -6.61 -5.50
N ASP A 52 24.16 -5.30 -5.63
CA ASP A 52 25.46 -4.64 -5.77
C ASP A 52 26.34 -4.83 -4.53
N ALA A 53 25.74 -4.79 -3.34
CA ALA A 53 26.47 -4.93 -2.07
C ALA A 53 26.75 -6.38 -1.68
N THR A 54 25.85 -7.32 -2.01
CA THR A 54 25.83 -8.67 -1.41
C THR A 54 25.75 -9.82 -2.42
N GLY A 55 25.46 -9.53 -3.70
CA GLY A 55 25.17 -10.52 -4.72
C GLY A 55 23.77 -11.14 -4.64
N SER A 56 22.93 -10.76 -3.67
CA SER A 56 21.54 -11.22 -3.52
C SER A 56 20.57 -10.03 -3.52
N PRO A 57 19.41 -10.09 -4.20
CA PRO A 57 18.38 -9.05 -4.12
C PRO A 57 17.73 -8.96 -2.73
N LEU A 58 17.77 -10.03 -1.93
CA LEU A 58 17.28 -10.07 -0.56
C LEU A 58 18.12 -11.08 0.23
N THR A 59 18.78 -10.64 1.30
CA THR A 59 19.56 -11.54 2.16
C THR A 59 18.65 -12.30 3.14
N ASP A 60 19.11 -13.46 3.62
CA ASP A 60 18.39 -14.24 4.64
C ASP A 60 18.16 -13.44 5.93
N GLU A 61 19.12 -12.60 6.31
CA GLU A 61 19.01 -11.69 7.45
C GLU A 61 17.87 -10.68 7.26
N ALA A 62 17.83 -10.01 6.11
CA ALA A 62 16.78 -9.05 5.77
C ALA A 62 15.40 -9.73 5.69
N LEU A 63 15.32 -10.94 5.14
CA LEU A 63 14.09 -11.74 5.12
C LEU A 63 13.63 -12.13 6.53
N ALA A 64 14.54 -12.53 7.40
CA ALA A 64 14.25 -12.87 8.79
C ALA A 64 13.76 -11.65 9.58
N ALA A 65 14.42 -10.50 9.41
CA ALA A 65 13.99 -9.24 9.98
C ALA A 65 12.56 -8.88 9.53
N ALA A 66 12.30 -8.90 8.22
CA ALA A 66 10.98 -8.57 7.65
C ALA A 66 9.86 -9.49 8.16
N LYS A 67 10.12 -10.80 8.31
CA LYS A 67 9.15 -11.76 8.88
C LYS A 67 8.82 -11.46 10.35
N SER A 68 9.82 -11.04 11.13
CA SER A 68 9.67 -10.74 12.56
C SER A 68 9.05 -9.36 12.83
N ALA A 69 9.22 -8.41 11.92
CA ALA A 69 8.72 -7.04 12.04
C ALA A 69 7.20 -6.95 12.15
N SER A 70 6.71 -5.86 12.72
CA SER A 70 5.28 -5.51 12.73
C SER A 70 4.81 -5.08 11.34
N ALA A 71 5.67 -4.37 10.60
CA ALA A 71 5.41 -3.92 9.24
C ALA A 71 6.72 -3.74 8.45
N VAL A 72 6.60 -3.68 7.14
CA VAL A 72 7.69 -3.35 6.21
C VAL A 72 7.32 -2.10 5.43
N LEU A 73 8.15 -1.05 5.49
CA LEU A 73 8.08 0.11 4.62
C LEU A 73 9.07 -0.07 3.47
N LEU A 74 8.57 -0.01 2.23
CA LEU A 74 9.36 -0.18 1.01
C LEU A 74 9.30 1.08 0.14
N GLY A 75 10.45 1.52 -0.38
CA GLY A 75 10.59 2.61 -1.32
C GLY A 75 10.25 2.19 -2.76
N ALA A 76 11.25 1.76 -3.53
CA ALA A 76 11.06 1.28 -4.90
C ALA A 76 12.17 0.31 -5.31
N ILE A 77 11.91 -0.62 -6.25
CA ILE A 77 12.88 -1.63 -6.72
C ILE A 77 12.88 -1.68 -8.26
N GLY A 78 14.05 -1.93 -8.86
CA GLY A 78 14.14 -2.47 -10.23
C GLY A 78 14.91 -1.62 -11.27
N GLY A 79 15.24 -2.28 -12.40
CA GLY A 79 16.00 -1.72 -13.53
C GLY A 79 16.07 -2.70 -14.74
N PRO A 80 16.44 -2.24 -15.95
CA PRO A 80 16.06 -2.86 -17.24
C PRO A 80 16.91 -4.07 -17.73
N LYS A 81 17.50 -4.89 -16.85
CA LYS A 81 18.67 -5.73 -17.21
C LYS A 81 18.40 -7.19 -17.67
N TRP A 82 17.17 -7.72 -17.76
CA TRP A 82 16.98 -9.17 -17.97
C TRP A 82 15.82 -9.58 -18.88
N GLY A 83 16.05 -10.49 -19.84
CA GLY A 83 15.03 -11.07 -20.72
C GLY A 83 15.40 -12.50 -21.17
N THR A 84 14.40 -13.32 -21.51
CA THR A 84 14.56 -14.77 -21.85
C THR A 84 13.63 -15.19 -23.01
N GLY A 85 13.71 -16.47 -23.44
CA GLY A 85 13.04 -17.06 -24.63
C GLY A 85 11.57 -17.50 -24.42
N ALA A 86 11.17 -18.65 -24.99
CA ALA A 86 9.77 -19.10 -25.00
C ALA A 86 9.18 -19.40 -23.61
N ALA A 87 7.88 -19.11 -23.41
CA ALA A 87 7.18 -19.20 -22.12
C ALA A 87 5.69 -19.62 -22.26
N TRP A 88 5.09 -20.06 -21.14
CA TRP A 88 3.65 -20.32 -20.97
C TRP A 88 3.23 -20.06 -19.52
N ASP A 89 1.94 -19.80 -19.31
CA ASP A 89 1.36 -19.39 -18.03
C ASP A 89 0.13 -20.23 -17.63
N MET A 90 -0.11 -20.38 -16.33
CA MET A 90 -1.31 -20.99 -15.76
C MET A 90 -1.90 -20.08 -14.68
N GLU A 91 -3.24 -20.05 -14.57
CA GLU A 91 -3.97 -19.31 -13.51
C GLU A 91 -4.68 -20.31 -12.56
N PRO A 92 -3.94 -21.06 -11.72
CA PRO A 92 -4.54 -21.93 -10.71
C PRO A 92 -5.01 -21.12 -9.49
N TYR A 93 -6.14 -21.51 -8.92
CA TYR A 93 -6.60 -21.05 -7.61
C TYR A 93 -7.21 -22.20 -6.84
N SER A 94 -7.02 -22.22 -5.52
CA SER A 94 -7.78 -23.05 -4.59
C SER A 94 -8.96 -22.28 -3.96
N PRO A 95 -9.98 -22.97 -3.41
CA PRO A 95 -11.02 -22.31 -2.63
C PRO A 95 -10.46 -21.46 -1.48
N GLU A 96 -9.50 -21.98 -0.74
CA GLU A 96 -8.92 -21.31 0.44
C GLU A 96 -8.22 -19.99 0.07
N GLU A 97 -7.58 -19.94 -1.09
CA GLU A 97 -6.96 -18.72 -1.62
C GLU A 97 -7.98 -17.64 -1.97
N VAL A 98 -9.17 -18.03 -2.45
CA VAL A 98 -10.27 -17.10 -2.74
C VAL A 98 -10.96 -16.67 -1.44
N GLU A 99 -11.20 -17.61 -0.51
CA GLU A 99 -11.85 -17.30 0.76
C GLU A 99 -11.09 -16.26 1.58
N ARG A 100 -9.76 -16.36 1.66
CA ARG A 100 -8.96 -15.40 2.44
C ARG A 100 -9.09 -13.96 1.92
N VAL A 101 -9.09 -13.76 0.60
CA VAL A 101 -9.24 -12.43 0.00
C VAL A 101 -10.70 -11.96 0.01
N ALA A 102 -11.67 -12.88 -0.07
CA ALA A 102 -13.08 -12.59 0.14
C ALA A 102 -13.33 -12.00 1.54
N ARG A 103 -12.76 -12.63 2.59
CA ARG A 103 -12.84 -12.16 3.97
C ARG A 103 -12.17 -10.80 4.16
N LEU A 104 -11.02 -10.58 3.52
CA LEU A 104 -10.35 -9.28 3.54
C LEU A 104 -11.23 -8.21 2.90
N ALA A 105 -11.80 -8.47 1.73
CA ALA A 105 -12.69 -7.53 1.05
C ALA A 105 -13.92 -7.18 1.90
N GLY A 106 -14.57 -8.18 2.49
CA GLY A 106 -15.72 -7.98 3.38
C GLY A 106 -15.36 -7.18 4.65
N PHE A 107 -14.20 -7.47 5.25
CA PHE A 107 -13.68 -6.70 6.38
C PHE A 107 -13.42 -5.23 6.02
N LEU A 108 -12.70 -4.98 4.93
CA LEU A 108 -12.37 -3.63 4.48
C LEU A 108 -13.64 -2.84 4.15
N ALA A 109 -14.61 -3.45 3.48
CA ALA A 109 -15.88 -2.82 3.15
C ALA A 109 -16.64 -2.38 4.41
N ARG A 110 -16.77 -3.26 5.42
CA ARG A 110 -17.39 -2.90 6.70
C ARG A 110 -16.65 -1.78 7.41
N ARG A 111 -15.30 -1.82 7.44
CA ARG A 111 -14.48 -0.78 8.09
C ARG A 111 -14.62 0.59 7.43
N ARG A 112 -14.81 0.62 6.11
CA ARG A 112 -15.06 1.84 5.34
C ARG A 112 -16.51 2.33 5.40
N GLY A 113 -17.42 1.50 5.92
CA GLY A 113 -18.87 1.76 5.91
C GLY A 113 -19.54 1.46 4.57
N ASP A 114 -18.84 0.82 3.64
CA ASP A 114 -19.37 0.42 2.33
C ASP A 114 -20.51 -0.60 2.51
N LYS A 115 -21.52 -0.49 1.64
CA LYS A 115 -22.67 -1.44 1.61
C LYS A 115 -22.57 -2.44 0.48
N LYS A 116 -21.52 -2.33 -0.34
CA LYS A 116 -21.33 -3.14 -1.54
C LYS A 116 -19.85 -3.50 -1.73
N VAL A 117 -19.61 -4.74 -2.13
CA VAL A 117 -18.31 -5.23 -2.62
C VAL A 117 -18.47 -5.70 -4.06
N TRP A 118 -17.49 -5.37 -4.90
CA TRP A 118 -17.46 -5.76 -6.30
C TRP A 118 -16.51 -6.94 -6.50
N SER A 119 -17.04 -8.07 -6.96
CA SER A 119 -16.24 -9.24 -7.31
C SER A 119 -16.16 -9.35 -8.83
N LEU A 120 -14.97 -9.06 -9.38
CA LEU A 120 -14.71 -9.11 -10.81
C LEU A 120 -14.18 -10.49 -11.20
N ASP A 121 -14.72 -11.06 -12.28
CA ASP A 121 -14.32 -12.38 -12.78
C ASP A 121 -14.71 -12.52 -14.27
N LYS A 122 -14.23 -13.59 -14.92
CA LYS A 122 -14.63 -13.97 -16.28
C LYS A 122 -15.27 -15.36 -16.33
N ALA A 123 -16.23 -15.63 -15.44
CA ALA A 123 -16.83 -16.96 -15.25
C ALA A 123 -17.59 -17.50 -16.48
N ASN A 124 -17.93 -16.64 -17.45
CA ASN A 124 -18.50 -17.08 -18.72
C ASN A 124 -17.52 -17.89 -19.58
N VAL A 125 -16.21 -17.75 -19.35
CA VAL A 125 -15.16 -18.50 -20.09
C VAL A 125 -14.34 -19.35 -19.12
N LEU A 126 -13.75 -18.73 -18.09
CA LEU A 126 -12.70 -19.35 -17.29
C LEU A 126 -13.25 -20.28 -16.19
N ALA A 127 -12.69 -21.48 -16.09
CA ALA A 127 -12.99 -22.40 -14.99
C ALA A 127 -12.57 -21.82 -13.64
N THR A 128 -11.39 -21.19 -13.58
CA THR A 128 -10.90 -20.47 -12.40
C THR A 128 -11.87 -19.38 -11.94
N SER A 129 -12.45 -18.60 -12.87
CA SER A 129 -13.44 -17.59 -12.52
C SER A 129 -14.78 -18.17 -12.05
N ARG A 130 -15.18 -19.37 -12.51
CA ARG A 130 -16.35 -20.08 -11.96
C ARG A 130 -16.11 -20.53 -10.52
N LEU A 131 -14.92 -21.02 -10.21
CA LEU A 131 -14.50 -21.32 -8.84
C LEU A 131 -14.57 -20.06 -7.97
N TRP A 132 -13.94 -18.97 -8.42
CA TRP A 132 -13.96 -17.67 -7.74
C TRP A 132 -15.39 -17.22 -7.44
N ARG A 133 -16.26 -17.20 -8.45
CA ARG A 133 -17.65 -16.76 -8.29
C ARG A 133 -18.40 -17.57 -7.25
N ARG A 134 -18.25 -18.90 -7.27
CA ARG A 134 -18.89 -19.79 -6.31
C ARG A 134 -18.39 -19.50 -4.89
N VAL A 135 -17.08 -19.50 -4.66
CA VAL A 135 -16.48 -19.32 -3.33
C VAL A 135 -16.75 -17.91 -2.77
N MET A 136 -16.66 -16.87 -3.60
CA MET A 136 -17.02 -15.51 -3.23
C MET A 136 -18.50 -15.41 -2.81
N THR A 137 -19.40 -16.10 -3.53
CA THR A 137 -20.84 -16.12 -3.21
C THR A 137 -21.07 -16.80 -1.86
N GLU A 138 -20.59 -18.03 -1.72
CA GLU A 138 -20.76 -18.85 -0.51
C GLU A 138 -20.19 -18.13 0.73
N THR A 139 -19.00 -17.52 0.61
CA THR A 139 -18.35 -16.79 1.71
C THR A 139 -19.16 -15.56 2.13
N PHE A 140 -19.62 -14.75 1.17
CA PHE A 140 -20.36 -13.52 1.48
C PHE A 140 -21.74 -13.80 2.05
N GLU A 141 -22.47 -14.78 1.52
CA GLU A 141 -23.79 -15.16 2.05
C GLU A 141 -23.69 -15.67 3.50
N LYS A 142 -22.61 -16.41 3.81
CA LYS A 142 -22.38 -16.98 5.13
C LYS A 142 -21.85 -15.98 6.15
N GLU A 143 -20.87 -15.15 5.77
CA GLU A 143 -20.07 -14.35 6.72
C GLU A 143 -20.38 -12.84 6.64
N PHE A 144 -20.93 -12.38 5.52
CA PHE A 144 -21.20 -10.96 5.22
C PHE A 144 -22.61 -10.70 4.64
N PRO A 145 -23.70 -11.22 5.25
CA PRO A 145 -25.06 -11.11 4.70
C PRO A 145 -25.59 -9.66 4.63
N ASP A 146 -24.95 -8.72 5.33
CA ASP A 146 -25.22 -7.29 5.30
C ASP A 146 -24.60 -6.56 4.09
N LEU A 147 -23.62 -7.17 3.41
CA LEU A 147 -22.95 -6.58 2.25
C LEU A 147 -23.58 -7.08 0.95
N LYS A 148 -24.02 -6.14 0.10
CA LYS A 148 -24.43 -6.48 -1.26
C LYS A 148 -23.20 -6.85 -2.08
N ARG A 149 -23.32 -7.87 -2.92
CA ARG A 149 -22.25 -8.22 -3.86
C ARG A 149 -22.64 -7.78 -5.27
N GLY A 150 -21.76 -7.03 -5.92
CA GLY A 150 -21.86 -6.68 -7.33
C GLY A 150 -20.95 -7.55 -8.18
N HIS A 151 -21.38 -7.80 -9.41
CA HIS A 151 -20.55 -8.32 -10.48
C HIS A 151 -20.52 -7.31 -11.60
N ASP A 152 -19.32 -6.92 -12.00
CA ASP A 152 -19.09 -6.03 -13.13
C ASP A 152 -17.89 -6.56 -13.91
N HIS A 153 -17.78 -6.15 -15.16
CA HIS A 153 -16.67 -6.44 -16.06
C HIS A 153 -15.78 -5.20 -16.24
N GLY A 154 -15.94 -4.17 -15.41
CA GLY A 154 -15.04 -3.01 -15.35
C GLY A 154 -15.37 -1.88 -16.33
N GLN A 155 -16.59 -1.79 -16.85
CA GLN A 155 -16.88 -0.87 -17.96
C GLN A 155 -17.12 0.58 -17.55
N GLU A 156 -17.51 0.86 -16.30
CA GLU A 156 -17.80 2.22 -15.81
C GLU A 156 -17.05 2.52 -14.51
N PRO A 157 -15.94 3.28 -14.54
CA PRO A 157 -15.14 3.55 -13.34
C PRO A 157 -15.91 4.24 -12.21
N ARG A 158 -16.84 5.13 -12.56
CA ARG A 158 -17.72 5.81 -11.58
C ARG A 158 -18.76 4.89 -10.95
N GLY A 159 -19.01 3.72 -11.56
CA GLY A 159 -19.90 2.68 -11.04
C GLY A 159 -19.24 1.83 -9.96
N LEU A 160 -17.91 1.68 -9.97
CA LEU A 160 -17.13 0.82 -9.08
C LEU A 160 -16.72 1.51 -7.76
N ASN A 161 -17.68 2.17 -7.09
CA ASN A 161 -17.42 2.72 -5.76
C ASN A 161 -17.43 1.59 -4.70
N GLY A 162 -16.48 1.65 -3.77
CA GLY A 162 -16.34 0.71 -2.65
C GLY A 162 -15.12 -0.19 -2.80
N VAL A 163 -15.18 -1.39 -2.22
CA VAL A 163 -14.10 -2.39 -2.32
C VAL A 163 -14.29 -3.25 -3.58
N VAL A 164 -13.24 -3.37 -4.38
CA VAL A 164 -13.16 -4.27 -5.53
C VAL A 164 -12.22 -5.42 -5.18
N VAL A 165 -12.62 -6.65 -5.50
CA VAL A 165 -11.85 -7.88 -5.28
C VAL A 165 -11.86 -8.74 -6.54
N THR A 166 -10.69 -9.24 -6.91
CA THR A 166 -10.47 -9.96 -8.17
C THR A 166 -9.22 -10.84 -8.09
N SER A 167 -8.97 -11.68 -9.10
CA SER A 167 -7.75 -12.50 -9.19
C SER A 167 -6.50 -11.66 -9.44
N ASN A 168 -5.32 -12.25 -9.31
CA ASN A 168 -4.04 -11.53 -9.42
C ASN A 168 -3.92 -10.79 -10.76
N LEU A 169 -4.04 -11.50 -11.88
CA LEU A 169 -3.90 -10.90 -13.22
C LEU A 169 -4.94 -9.81 -13.50
N PHE A 170 -6.19 -10.02 -13.12
CA PHE A 170 -7.24 -9.02 -13.31
C PHE A 170 -7.07 -7.82 -12.36
N GLY A 171 -6.53 -8.07 -11.16
CA GLY A 171 -6.22 -7.04 -10.19
C GLY A 171 -5.14 -6.11 -10.70
N ASP A 172 -4.06 -6.68 -11.24
CA ASP A 172 -2.94 -5.96 -11.84
C ASP A 172 -3.42 -4.98 -12.93
N ILE A 173 -4.18 -5.49 -13.91
CA ILE A 173 -4.74 -4.69 -15.00
C ILE A 173 -5.66 -3.56 -14.48
N ILE A 174 -6.61 -3.89 -13.59
CA ILE A 174 -7.61 -2.93 -13.14
C ILE A 174 -7.02 -1.91 -12.17
N SER A 175 -6.04 -2.28 -11.34
CA SER A 175 -5.36 -1.33 -10.46
C SER A 175 -4.52 -0.33 -11.25
N ASP A 176 -3.88 -0.77 -12.34
CA ASP A 176 -3.16 0.13 -13.24
C ASP A 176 -4.11 1.11 -13.92
N GLU A 177 -5.22 0.63 -14.48
CA GLU A 177 -6.25 1.51 -15.04
C GLU A 177 -6.79 2.49 -13.99
N ALA A 178 -7.09 2.01 -12.78
CA ALA A 178 -7.57 2.83 -11.68
C ALA A 178 -6.55 3.87 -11.21
N SER A 179 -5.25 3.58 -11.32
CA SER A 179 -4.18 4.49 -10.91
C SER A 179 -4.04 5.72 -11.81
N VAL A 180 -4.39 5.58 -13.08
CA VAL A 180 -4.27 6.64 -14.08
C VAL A 180 -5.48 7.59 -14.05
N ILE A 181 -6.67 7.10 -13.68
CA ILE A 181 -7.92 7.87 -13.71
C ILE A 181 -7.85 9.15 -12.84
N PRO A 182 -7.31 9.15 -11.61
CA PRO A 182 -7.12 10.35 -10.82
C PRO A 182 -6.11 11.35 -11.41
N GLY A 183 -5.25 10.89 -12.33
CA GLY A 183 -4.27 11.71 -13.04
C GLY A 183 -2.92 11.87 -12.33
N SER A 184 -2.69 11.22 -11.17
CA SER A 184 -1.42 11.30 -10.45
C SER A 184 -1.07 10.00 -9.73
N ILE A 185 -0.22 9.20 -10.37
CA ILE A 185 0.25 7.90 -9.87
C ILE A 185 1.09 8.01 -8.59
N SER A 186 1.81 9.13 -8.43
CA SER A 186 2.74 9.36 -7.33
C SER A 186 2.06 9.56 -5.97
N LEU A 187 0.75 9.86 -5.96
CA LEU A 187 -0.05 10.02 -4.76
C LEU A 187 -0.57 8.69 -4.21
N LEU A 188 -0.39 7.58 -4.92
CA LEU A 188 -1.10 6.35 -4.64
C LEU A 188 -0.23 5.39 -3.80
N PRO A 189 -0.65 5.07 -2.56
CA PRO A 189 -0.01 4.06 -1.74
C PRO A 189 -0.54 2.66 -2.08
N SER A 190 0.17 1.62 -1.63
CA SER A 190 -0.31 0.24 -1.62
C SER A 190 0.00 -0.46 -0.29
N ALA A 191 -0.72 -1.55 -0.05
CA ALA A 191 -0.44 -2.47 1.05
C ALA A 191 -0.67 -3.92 0.62
N SER A 192 0.32 -4.77 0.87
CA SER A 192 0.25 -6.21 0.74
C SER A 192 0.15 -6.84 2.13
N LEU A 193 -1.04 -7.32 2.50
CA LEU A 193 -1.35 -7.79 3.85
C LEU A 193 -1.27 -9.32 3.96
N SER A 194 -0.70 -9.83 5.05
CA SER A 194 -0.63 -11.27 5.33
C SER A 194 -1.90 -11.84 5.96
N GLY A 195 -2.87 -11.00 6.32
CA GLY A 195 -4.07 -11.40 7.06
C GLY A 195 -5.11 -10.27 7.18
N ILE A 196 -6.09 -10.49 8.06
CA ILE A 196 -7.15 -9.51 8.33
C ILE A 196 -6.65 -8.53 9.40
N PRO A 197 -6.63 -7.21 9.14
CA PRO A 197 -6.16 -6.21 10.10
C PRO A 197 -7.26 -5.85 11.12
N ASP A 198 -7.68 -6.83 11.92
CA ASP A 198 -8.77 -6.69 12.90
C ASP A 198 -8.33 -6.28 14.31
N GLY A 199 -7.03 -6.10 14.52
CA GLY A 199 -6.42 -5.76 15.81
C GLY A 199 -6.42 -6.91 16.82
N LYS A 200 -6.89 -8.12 16.46
CA LYS A 200 -6.89 -9.32 17.33
C LYS A 200 -5.69 -10.21 17.07
N SER A 201 -5.22 -10.23 15.83
CA SER A 201 -4.03 -10.98 15.41
C SER A 201 -3.04 -10.06 14.72
N LYS A 202 -1.76 -10.45 14.73
CA LYS A 202 -0.72 -9.72 14.03
C LYS A 202 -0.99 -9.77 12.53
N CYS A 203 -1.18 -8.60 11.91
CA CYS A 203 -1.29 -8.47 10.46
C CYS A 203 0.01 -7.85 9.93
N ASN A 204 0.96 -8.69 9.53
CA ASN A 204 2.14 -8.18 8.84
C ASN A 204 1.73 -7.64 7.47
N GLY A 205 2.39 -6.57 7.04
CA GLY A 205 2.19 -6.03 5.70
C GLY A 205 3.45 -5.40 5.13
N ILE A 206 3.51 -5.36 3.79
CA ILE A 206 4.46 -4.56 3.03
C ILE A 206 3.71 -3.36 2.49
N TYR A 207 4.27 -2.18 2.67
CA TYR A 207 3.64 -0.90 2.34
C TYR A 207 4.60 -0.09 1.49
N GLU A 208 4.15 0.34 0.31
CA GLU A 208 4.99 1.02 -0.68
C GLU A 208 4.16 2.04 -1.47
N PRO A 209 4.78 3.09 -2.04
CA PRO A 209 4.14 3.82 -3.14
C PRO A 209 4.06 2.92 -4.38
N ILE A 210 3.05 3.11 -5.23
CA ILE A 210 2.96 2.30 -6.47
C ILE A 210 3.89 2.80 -7.59
N HIS A 211 4.49 3.98 -7.44
CA HIS A 211 5.41 4.50 -8.45
C HIS A 211 6.70 3.66 -8.49
N GLY A 212 7.29 3.55 -9.68
CA GLY A 212 8.60 2.89 -9.83
C GLY A 212 9.76 3.67 -9.22
N SER A 213 10.99 3.22 -9.47
CA SER A 213 12.21 3.77 -8.89
C SER A 213 12.68 5.10 -9.49
N ALA A 214 12.07 5.56 -10.59
CA ALA A 214 12.31 6.88 -11.20
C ALA A 214 13.81 7.26 -11.34
N PRO A 215 14.63 6.44 -12.02
CA PRO A 215 16.09 6.60 -12.07
C PRO A 215 16.54 7.92 -12.71
N ASP A 216 15.72 8.50 -13.58
CA ASP A 216 15.95 9.74 -14.32
C ASP A 216 15.87 11.00 -13.44
N ILE A 217 15.13 10.95 -12.33
CA ILE A 217 14.94 12.07 -11.39
C ILE A 217 15.51 11.80 -9.99
N SER A 218 16.07 10.61 -9.78
CA SER A 218 16.70 10.20 -8.53
C SER A 218 17.76 11.19 -8.05
N GLY A 219 17.69 11.59 -6.77
CA GLY A 219 18.68 12.48 -6.15
C GLY A 219 18.55 13.95 -6.54
N GLN A 220 17.55 14.31 -7.35
CA GLN A 220 17.25 15.70 -7.68
C GLN A 220 16.35 16.37 -6.64
N GLY A 221 15.77 15.61 -5.69
CA GLY A 221 14.90 16.12 -4.64
C GLY A 221 13.57 16.67 -5.16
N ILE A 222 13.08 16.10 -6.26
CA ILE A 222 11.82 16.49 -6.92
C ILE A 222 10.79 15.36 -6.99
N VAL A 223 11.06 14.20 -6.38
CA VAL A 223 10.12 13.08 -6.35
C VAL A 223 9.03 13.36 -5.33
N ASN A 224 7.79 13.07 -5.70
CA ASN A 224 6.66 13.27 -4.81
C ASN A 224 6.62 12.16 -3.75
N SER A 225 6.78 12.54 -2.48
CA SER A 225 6.80 11.62 -1.34
C SER A 225 5.41 11.30 -0.76
N ILE A 226 4.33 11.88 -1.29
CA ILE A 226 2.97 11.69 -0.73
C ILE A 226 2.54 10.22 -0.76
N GLY A 227 2.81 9.48 -1.85
CA GLY A 227 2.51 8.05 -1.93
C GLY A 227 3.14 7.27 -0.78
N THR A 228 4.43 7.46 -0.51
CA THR A 228 5.14 6.82 0.59
C THR A 228 4.63 7.24 1.97
N ILE A 229 4.25 8.51 2.15
CA ILE A 229 3.66 8.98 3.42
C ILE A 229 2.27 8.36 3.63
N LEU A 230 1.47 8.19 2.57
CA LEU A 230 0.20 7.45 2.68
C LEU A 230 0.42 5.95 2.95
N SER A 231 1.51 5.36 2.48
CA SER A 231 1.91 4.00 2.88
C SER A 231 2.22 3.91 4.38
N VAL A 232 2.80 4.97 4.98
CA VAL A 232 2.93 5.09 6.44
C VAL A 232 1.56 5.14 7.13
N ALA A 233 0.59 5.89 6.59
CA ALA A 233 -0.77 5.87 7.12
C ALA A 233 -1.39 4.46 7.07
N MET A 234 -1.12 3.68 6.01
CA MET A 234 -1.54 2.29 5.90
C MET A 234 -0.83 1.37 6.92
N ILE A 235 0.46 1.58 7.22
CA ILE A 235 1.17 0.86 8.31
C ILE A 235 0.44 1.05 9.63
N LEU A 236 0.19 2.31 10.00
CA LEU A 236 -0.51 2.68 11.23
C LEU A 236 -1.88 2.00 11.28
N ARG A 237 -2.64 2.09 10.18
CA ARG A 237 -4.01 1.57 10.10
C ARG A 237 -4.09 0.05 10.18
N TYR A 238 -3.28 -0.66 9.40
CA TYR A 238 -3.47 -2.09 9.15
C TYR A 238 -2.57 -2.99 9.98
N SER A 239 -1.30 -2.65 10.15
CA SER A 239 -0.36 -3.49 10.93
C SER A 239 -0.30 -3.10 12.40
N LEU A 240 -0.44 -1.81 12.72
CA LEU A 240 -0.27 -1.31 14.08
C LEU A 240 -1.59 -1.08 14.82
N ASN A 241 -2.72 -1.14 14.11
CA ASN A 241 -4.07 -0.91 14.65
C ASN A 241 -4.21 0.48 15.31
N LEU A 242 -3.69 1.50 14.63
CA LEU A 242 -3.65 2.91 15.01
C LEU A 242 -4.46 3.75 13.99
N PRO A 243 -5.80 3.59 13.94
CA PRO A 243 -6.62 4.19 12.89
C PRO A 243 -6.77 5.72 13.02
N ASP A 244 -6.64 6.27 14.23
CA ASP A 244 -6.76 7.71 14.48
C ASP A 244 -5.47 8.43 14.06
N GLU A 245 -4.31 7.83 14.34
CA GLU A 245 -3.00 8.28 13.88
C GLU A 245 -2.92 8.23 12.35
N ALA A 246 -3.39 7.14 11.74
CA ALA A 246 -3.48 7.02 10.29
C ALA A 246 -4.35 8.15 9.68
N LYS A 247 -5.50 8.41 10.29
CA LYS A 247 -6.39 9.49 9.88
C LYS A 247 -5.73 10.87 10.01
N ALA A 248 -4.98 11.13 11.07
CA ALA A 248 -4.27 12.39 11.25
C ALA A 248 -3.23 12.64 10.15
N VAL A 249 -2.52 11.59 9.70
CA VAL A 249 -1.60 11.68 8.54
C VAL A 249 -2.35 11.99 7.25
N GLU A 250 -3.46 11.29 6.99
CA GLU A 250 -4.31 11.53 5.82
C GLU A 250 -4.87 12.96 5.81
N ASP A 251 -5.35 13.45 6.95
CA ASP A 251 -5.87 14.80 7.12
C ASP A 251 -4.75 15.86 6.97
N ALA A 252 -3.53 15.58 7.43
CA ALA A 252 -2.37 16.47 7.26
C ALA A 252 -1.97 16.63 5.79
N ILE A 253 -1.94 15.52 5.04
CA ILE A 253 -1.70 15.54 3.58
C ILE A 253 -2.81 16.33 2.89
N LYS A 254 -4.07 16.07 3.25
CA LYS A 254 -5.22 16.81 2.71
C LYS A 254 -5.07 18.31 2.95
N ALA A 255 -4.73 18.72 4.17
CA ALA A 255 -4.52 20.13 4.52
C ALA A 255 -3.36 20.76 3.72
N ALA A 256 -2.25 20.03 3.53
CA ALA A 256 -1.12 20.52 2.74
C ALA A 256 -1.51 20.74 1.26
N ILE A 257 -2.22 19.77 0.66
CA ILE A 257 -2.72 19.86 -0.71
C ILE A 257 -3.78 20.96 -0.85
N ASP A 258 -4.76 21.05 0.06
CA ASP A 258 -5.78 22.10 0.03
C ASP A 258 -5.16 23.49 0.26
N GLY A 259 -4.01 23.55 0.98
CA GLY A 259 -3.19 24.75 1.16
C GLY A 259 -2.29 25.13 -0.03
N GLY A 260 -2.33 24.37 -1.12
CA GLY A 260 -1.64 24.69 -2.38
C GLY A 260 -0.32 23.94 -2.61
N LEU A 261 0.09 23.02 -1.74
CA LEU A 261 1.29 22.19 -1.96
C LEU A 261 1.14 21.35 -3.23
N ARG A 262 2.02 21.55 -4.21
CA ARG A 262 2.05 20.76 -5.46
C ARG A 262 3.50 20.47 -5.85
N THR A 263 3.84 19.20 -6.04
CA THR A 263 5.09 18.76 -6.67
C THR A 263 4.98 18.86 -8.19
N ARG A 264 6.10 18.67 -8.89
CA ARG A 264 6.20 18.87 -10.35
C ARG A 264 5.21 18.02 -11.14
N ASP A 265 5.03 16.77 -10.76
CA ASP A 265 4.15 15.79 -11.41
C ASP A 265 2.65 16.13 -11.27
N ILE A 266 2.28 16.96 -10.29
CA ILE A 266 0.91 17.48 -10.10
C ILE A 266 0.81 18.99 -10.37
N GLY A 267 1.75 19.52 -11.18
CA GLY A 267 1.67 20.89 -11.71
C GLY A 267 2.22 21.99 -10.81
N GLY A 268 3.03 21.66 -9.80
CA GLY A 268 3.72 22.64 -8.95
C GLY A 268 5.23 22.60 -9.07
N GLY A 269 5.91 23.06 -8.01
CA GLY A 269 7.37 23.15 -7.95
C GLY A 269 7.96 22.71 -6.61
N ALA A 270 7.14 22.16 -5.70
CA ALA A 270 7.62 21.72 -4.40
C ALA A 270 8.57 20.53 -4.54
N GLY A 271 9.66 20.53 -3.77
CA GLY A 271 10.61 19.42 -3.70
C GLY A 271 10.19 18.31 -2.74
N THR A 272 10.84 17.15 -2.82
CA THR A 272 10.59 15.96 -1.98
C THR A 272 10.57 16.30 -0.49
N LYS A 273 11.56 17.08 -0.05
CA LYS A 273 11.70 17.48 1.36
C LYS A 273 10.66 18.52 1.79
N GLU A 274 10.33 19.46 0.91
CA GLU A 274 9.33 20.49 1.20
C GLU A 274 7.95 19.86 1.43
N VAL A 275 7.64 18.80 0.69
CA VAL A 275 6.42 18.00 0.90
C VAL A 275 6.38 17.41 2.31
N GLY A 276 7.40 16.67 2.73
CA GLY A 276 7.37 16.06 4.06
C GLY A 276 7.48 17.07 5.19
N ASP A 277 8.20 18.20 5.00
CA ASP A 277 8.24 19.31 5.96
C ASP A 277 6.85 19.94 6.13
N GLU A 278 6.12 20.21 5.05
CA GLU A 278 4.76 20.77 5.12
C GLU A 278 3.76 19.76 5.72
N VAL A 279 3.84 18.48 5.36
CA VAL A 279 2.98 17.44 5.95
C VAL A 279 3.23 17.32 7.46
N VAL A 280 4.47 17.31 7.92
CA VAL A 280 4.80 17.27 9.35
C VAL A 280 4.31 18.52 10.08
N LYS A 281 4.40 19.69 9.45
CA LYS A 281 3.84 20.92 10.00
C LYS A 281 2.33 20.83 10.18
N GLN A 282 1.58 20.40 9.16
CA GLN A 282 0.12 20.22 9.26
C GLN A 282 -0.26 19.15 10.30
N LEU A 283 0.47 18.03 10.30
CA LEU A 283 0.27 16.96 11.27
C LEU A 283 0.48 17.47 12.70
N THR A 284 1.54 18.25 12.95
CA THR A 284 1.82 18.81 14.27
C THR A 284 0.69 19.73 14.76
N VAL A 285 0.00 20.43 13.87
CA VAL A 285 -1.19 21.22 14.22
C VAL A 285 -2.33 20.29 14.64
N ILE A 286 -2.61 19.24 13.86
CA ILE A 286 -3.66 18.26 14.14
C ILE A 286 -3.41 17.54 15.48
N LEU A 287 -2.18 17.14 15.75
CA LEU A 287 -1.82 16.41 16.97
C LEU A 287 -1.84 17.26 18.25
N LYS A 288 -1.89 18.59 18.11
CA LYS A 288 -1.95 19.54 19.24
C LYS A 288 -3.34 20.12 19.48
N ALA A 289 -4.28 19.89 18.57
CA ALA A 289 -5.66 20.36 18.64
C ALA A 289 -6.48 19.49 19.61
#